data_AF-A0A3S0W6N1-F1
#
_entry.id   AF-A0A3S0W6N1-F1
#
_cell.length_a   1.000
_cell.length_b   1.000
_cell.length_c   1.000
_cell.angle_alpha   90.00
_cell.angle_beta   90.00
_cell.angle_gamma   90.00
#
_symmetry.space_group_name_H-M   'P 1'
#
loop_
_entity.id
_entity.type
_entity.pdbx_description
1 polymer ?
#
loop_
_entity_poly.entity_id
_entity_poly.type
_entity_poly.pdbx_seq_one_letter_code
_entity_poly.pdbx_strand_id
1 'polypeptide(L)'
;RATGAAYRPHPAERDRLSRGQHAAWRRAGVRIDDVGAPLVATRGPVAAVFSTGILEAAQAGRPAWAVHPDPPAWLEGFWQRYGMTRWRPGRTPEPTPPLASPTADPAAAIAEHVWKESA
;
A
#
# COMPACT_ATOMS: atom_id res chain seq x y z
N ARG A 1 16.25 -1.16 16.20
CA ARG A 1 16.93 -2.06 15.22
C ARG A 1 16.66 -1.52 13.81
N ALA A 2 17.67 -1.43 12.95
CA ALA A 2 17.45 -1.14 11.53
C ALA A 2 16.80 -2.37 10.86
N THR A 3 15.70 -2.18 10.14
CA THR A 3 14.90 -3.27 9.55
C THR A 3 15.42 -3.72 8.19
N GLY A 4 16.40 -3.01 7.61
CA GLY A 4 16.78 -3.24 6.21
C GLY A 4 15.67 -2.83 5.22
N ALA A 5 14.69 -2.03 5.63
CA ALA A 5 13.73 -1.43 4.71
C ALA A 5 14.39 -0.29 3.90
N ALA A 6 13.84 -0.01 2.72
CA ALA A 6 14.12 1.19 1.95
C ALA A 6 12.83 2.01 1.85
N TYR A 7 12.95 3.32 2.02
CA TYR A 7 11.87 4.25 1.73
C TYR A 7 11.79 4.44 0.22
N ARG A 8 10.58 4.37 -0.32
CA ARG A 8 10.33 4.56 -1.74
C ARG A 8 9.39 5.77 -1.91
N PRO A 9 9.85 6.87 -2.52
CA PRO A 9 9.03 8.05 -2.69
C PRO A 9 7.92 7.80 -3.72
N HIS A 10 6.80 8.48 -3.54
CA HIS A 10 5.78 8.59 -4.57
C HIS A 10 6.33 9.36 -5.78
N PRO A 11 6.00 8.99 -7.03
CA PRO A 11 6.54 9.65 -8.22
C PRO A 11 6.32 11.17 -8.28
N ALA A 12 5.30 11.67 -7.57
CA ALA A 12 4.97 13.10 -7.49
C ALA A 12 5.81 13.90 -6.48
N GLU A 13 6.60 13.24 -5.61
CA GLU A 13 7.46 13.88 -4.61
C GLU A 13 8.70 14.52 -5.26
N ARG A 14 8.49 15.54 -6.08
CA ARG A 14 9.53 16.20 -6.90
C ARG A 14 9.77 17.65 -6.50
N ASP A 15 8.93 18.22 -5.65
CA ASP A 15 9.07 19.60 -5.20
C ASP A 15 10.27 19.76 -4.25
N ARG A 16 10.62 21.02 -3.97
CA ARG A 16 11.81 21.35 -3.18
C ARG A 16 11.70 20.87 -1.74
N LEU A 17 10.50 20.84 -1.16
CA LEU A 17 10.28 20.39 0.22
C LEU A 17 10.45 18.87 0.30
N SER A 18 9.83 18.12 -0.61
CA SER A 18 10.02 16.66 -0.70
C SER A 18 11.50 16.29 -0.85
N ARG A 19 12.22 16.92 -1.79
CA ARG A 19 13.65 16.66 -1.99
C ARG A 19 14.50 17.01 -0.76
N GLY A 20 14.17 18.12 -0.09
CA GLY A 20 14.82 18.51 1.17
C GLY A 20 14.62 17.48 2.27
N GLN A 21 13.39 16.96 2.42
CA GLN A 21 13.06 15.90 3.37
C GLN A 21 13.79 14.59 3.05
N HIS A 22 13.83 14.19 1.78
CA HIS A 22 14.60 13.01 1.34
C HIS A 22 16.08 13.14 1.69
N ALA A 23 16.68 14.31 1.47
CA ALA A 23 18.07 14.58 1.83
C ALA A 23 18.29 14.49 3.35
N ALA A 24 17.35 14.99 4.16
CA ALA A 24 17.41 14.87 5.61
C ALA A 24 17.33 13.40 6.07
N TRP A 25 16.45 12.61 5.46
CA TRP A 25 16.33 11.17 5.76
C TRP A 25 17.57 10.37 5.36
N ARG A 26 18.19 10.67 4.20
CA ARG A 26 19.47 10.06 3.83
C ARG A 26 20.56 10.37 4.86
N ARG A 27 20.64 11.62 5.33
CA ARG A 27 21.57 12.03 6.41
C ARG A 27 21.30 11.30 7.73
N ALA A 28 20.06 10.90 7.99
CA ALA A 28 19.69 10.07 9.13
C ALA A 28 19.87 8.55 8.90
N GLY A 29 20.43 8.14 7.76
CA GLY A 29 20.72 6.74 7.44
C GLY A 29 19.55 5.97 6.80
N VAL A 30 18.46 6.63 6.43
CA VAL A 30 17.37 6.00 5.69
C VAL A 30 17.82 5.75 4.25
N ARG A 31 17.74 4.49 3.80
CA ARG A 31 17.93 4.15 2.38
C ARG A 31 16.71 4.59 1.60
N ILE A 32 16.92 5.35 0.53
CA ILE A 32 15.87 5.75 -0.40
C ILE A 32 16.06 4.97 -1.71
N ASP A 33 15.00 4.35 -2.20
CA ASP A 33 14.97 3.67 -3.51
C ASP A 33 14.67 4.69 -4.61
N ASP A 34 15.72 5.13 -5.32
CA ASP A 34 15.64 6.08 -6.43
C ASP A 34 15.54 5.40 -7.81
N VAL A 35 15.51 4.07 -7.86
CA VAL A 35 15.64 3.30 -9.12
C VAL A 35 14.44 3.50 -10.05
N GLY A 36 13.29 3.91 -9.51
CA GLY A 36 12.09 4.21 -10.29
C GLY A 36 11.42 2.97 -10.93
N ALA A 37 11.98 1.78 -10.76
CA ALA A 37 11.41 0.52 -11.25
C ALA A 37 9.99 0.33 -10.69
N PRO A 38 8.97 -0.07 -11.46
CA PRO A 38 7.58 -0.17 -11.00
C PRO A 38 7.43 -0.92 -9.67
N LEU A 39 6.42 -0.57 -8.85
CA LEU A 39 6.21 -1.22 -7.54
C LEU A 39 6.06 -2.75 -7.67
N VAL A 40 5.45 -3.22 -8.76
CA VAL A 40 5.32 -4.64 -9.09
C VAL A 40 6.67 -5.36 -9.29
N ALA A 41 7.72 -4.64 -9.67
CA ALA A 41 9.07 -5.19 -9.84
C ALA A 41 9.84 -5.32 -8.51
N THR A 42 9.36 -4.69 -7.43
CA THR A 42 9.99 -4.80 -6.12
C THR A 42 9.72 -6.17 -5.50
N ARG A 43 10.75 -6.77 -4.88
CA ARG A 43 10.67 -8.09 -4.24
C ARG A 43 10.86 -7.91 -2.74
N GLY A 44 9.77 -8.03 -1.98
CA GLY A 44 9.80 -7.94 -0.53
C GLY A 44 8.50 -7.42 0.08
N PRO A 45 8.41 -7.44 1.42
CA PRO A 45 7.24 -6.94 2.12
C PRO A 45 7.03 -5.43 1.93
N VAL A 46 5.78 -4.99 1.98
CA VAL A 46 5.41 -3.58 1.82
C VAL A 46 4.82 -3.04 3.13
N ALA A 47 5.24 -1.83 3.52
CA ALA A 47 4.61 -1.09 4.59
C ALA A 47 4.38 0.34 4.13
N ALA A 48 3.17 0.85 4.31
CA ALA A 48 2.83 2.23 3.98
C ALA A 48 1.71 2.74 4.89
N VAL A 49 1.42 4.04 4.84
CA VAL A 49 0.35 4.63 5.65
C VAL A 49 -1.02 4.31 5.06
N PHE A 50 -1.32 4.75 3.84
CA PHE A 50 -2.60 4.49 3.15
C PHE A 50 -2.44 4.31 1.62
N SER A 51 -1.25 3.92 1.16
CA SER A 51 -0.96 3.76 -0.27
C SER A 51 -1.67 2.52 -0.86
N THR A 52 -2.13 2.63 -2.12
CA THR A 52 -2.65 1.48 -2.89
C THR A 52 -1.64 0.34 -3.01
N GLY A 53 -0.34 0.65 -2.90
CA GLY A 53 0.73 -0.33 -2.92
C GLY A 53 0.63 -1.42 -1.85
N ILE A 54 -0.12 -1.19 -0.76
CA ILE A 54 -0.44 -2.24 0.22
C ILE A 54 -1.33 -3.31 -0.41
N LEU A 55 -2.40 -2.87 -1.09
CA LEU A 55 -3.38 -3.77 -1.73
C LEU A 55 -2.78 -4.46 -2.94
N GLU A 56 -2.01 -3.73 -3.76
CA GLU A 56 -1.30 -4.31 -4.92
C GLU A 56 -0.30 -5.39 -4.49
N ALA A 57 0.45 -5.16 -3.41
CA ALA A 57 1.35 -6.15 -2.86
C ALA A 57 0.60 -7.37 -2.32
N ALA A 58 -0.48 -7.15 -1.55
CA ALA A 58 -1.33 -8.23 -1.04
C ALA A 58 -1.92 -9.08 -2.18
N GLN A 59 -2.44 -8.43 -3.23
CA GLN A 59 -2.98 -9.10 -4.41
C GLN A 59 -1.92 -9.93 -5.15
N ALA A 60 -0.67 -9.49 -5.14
CA ALA A 60 0.46 -10.22 -5.70
C ALA A 60 1.03 -11.31 -4.75
N GLY A 61 0.37 -11.60 -3.63
CA GLY A 61 0.81 -12.60 -2.65
C GLY A 61 2.02 -12.16 -1.81
N ARG A 62 2.31 -10.86 -1.75
CA ARG A 62 3.42 -10.31 -0.97
C ARG A 62 2.93 -9.81 0.38
N PRO A 63 3.65 -10.07 1.49
CA PRO A 63 3.26 -9.54 2.79
C PRO A 63 3.20 -8.00 2.78
N ALA A 64 2.07 -7.44 3.21
CA ALA A 64 1.86 -6.00 3.22
C ALA A 64 1.07 -5.53 4.44
N TRP A 65 1.44 -4.38 5.00
CA TRP A 65 0.78 -3.82 6.18
C TRP A 65 0.60 -2.31 6.11
N ALA A 66 -0.49 -1.85 6.72
CA ALA A 66 -0.67 -0.45 7.08
C ALA A 66 0.15 -0.09 8.32
N VAL A 67 0.80 1.07 8.33
CA VAL A 67 1.61 1.55 9.46
C VAL A 67 1.37 3.02 9.78
N HIS A 68 1.12 3.32 11.04
CA HIS A 68 1.19 4.66 11.62
C HIS A 68 1.37 4.53 13.14
N PRO A 69 2.26 5.32 13.77
CA PRO A 69 2.45 5.25 15.22
C PRO A 69 1.17 5.59 15.99
N ASP A 70 0.51 6.69 15.61
CA ASP A 70 -0.70 7.22 16.27
C ASP A 70 -1.72 7.71 15.23
N PRO A 71 -2.49 6.80 14.59
CA PRO A 71 -3.36 7.14 13.47
C PRO A 71 -4.59 7.93 13.93
N PRO A 72 -4.98 8.99 13.21
CA PRO A 72 -6.28 9.62 13.43
C PRO A 72 -7.42 8.66 13.05
N ALA A 73 -8.61 8.85 13.64
CA ALA A 73 -9.75 7.95 13.47
C ALA A 73 -10.14 7.71 11.99
N TRP A 74 -10.04 8.73 11.14
CA TRP A 74 -10.34 8.59 9.71
C TRP A 74 -9.40 7.60 9.01
N LEU A 75 -8.14 7.52 9.44
CA LEU A 75 -7.14 6.62 8.87
C LEU A 75 -7.40 5.17 9.31
N GLU A 76 -7.81 4.97 10.56
CA GLU A 76 -8.24 3.65 11.03
C GLU A 76 -9.51 3.18 10.29
N GLY A 77 -10.49 4.07 10.10
CA GLY A 77 -11.68 3.79 9.30
C GLY A 77 -11.34 3.47 7.84
N PHE A 78 -10.36 4.15 7.26
CA PHE A 78 -9.85 3.84 5.92
C PHE A 78 -9.26 2.43 5.85
N TRP A 79 -8.40 2.05 6.80
CA TRP A 79 -7.84 0.71 6.83
C TRP A 79 -8.91 -0.37 7.00
N GLN A 80 -9.87 -0.16 7.89
CA GLN A 80 -10.99 -1.08 8.08
C GLN A 80 -11.80 -1.25 6.79
N ARG A 81 -12.14 -0.14 6.13
CA ARG A 81 -12.94 -0.14 4.89
C ARG A 81 -12.31 -0.96 3.78
N TYR A 82 -10.97 -0.92 3.65
CA TYR A 82 -10.24 -1.63 2.60
C TYR A 82 -9.59 -2.93 3.08
N GLY A 83 -9.91 -3.40 4.29
CA GLY A 83 -9.37 -4.66 4.83
C GLY A 83 -7.85 -4.64 5.04
N MET A 84 -7.24 -3.47 5.24
CA MET A 84 -5.80 -3.34 5.44
C MET A 84 -5.41 -3.75 6.85
N THR A 85 -4.45 -4.67 6.98
CA THR A 85 -3.97 -5.10 8.29
C THR A 85 -2.94 -4.12 8.84
N ARG A 86 -3.21 -3.55 10.02
CA ARG A 86 -2.30 -2.64 10.72
C ARG A 86 -1.16 -3.41 11.39
N TRP A 87 0.09 -3.09 11.04
CA TRP A 87 1.25 -3.54 11.79
C TRP A 87 1.54 -2.61 12.98
N ARG A 88 1.97 -3.21 14.10
CA ARG A 88 2.38 -2.50 15.32
C ARG A 88 3.70 -3.07 15.83
N PRO A 89 4.63 -2.23 16.34
CA PRO A 89 5.83 -2.74 16.99
C PRO A 89 5.50 -3.78 18.07
N GLY A 90 6.25 -4.89 18.08
CA GLY A 90 6.05 -5.98 19.05
C GLY A 90 4.90 -6.96 18.72
N ARG A 91 4.15 -6.73 17.63
CA ARG A 91 3.14 -7.66 17.11
C ARG A 91 3.46 -7.94 15.64
N THR A 92 3.33 -9.20 15.22
CA THR A 92 3.41 -9.59 13.81
C THR A 92 2.06 -10.14 13.39
N PRO A 93 1.08 -9.28 13.08
CA PRO A 93 -0.21 -9.74 12.60
C PRO A 93 -0.06 -10.38 11.21
N GLU A 94 -1.04 -11.20 10.83
CA GLU A 94 -1.16 -11.68 9.46
C GLU A 94 -1.11 -10.51 8.47
N PRO A 95 -0.51 -10.68 7.27
CA PRO A 95 -0.50 -9.64 6.26
C PRO A 95 -1.91 -9.23 5.82
N THR A 96 -2.00 -8.07 5.16
CA THR A 96 -3.21 -7.67 4.44
C THR A 96 -3.59 -8.77 3.44
N PRO A 97 -4.81 -9.33 3.50
CA PRO A 97 -5.23 -10.37 2.56
C PRO A 97 -5.39 -9.80 1.14
N PRO A 98 -5.27 -10.64 0.10
CA PRO A 98 -5.61 -10.22 -1.26
C PRO A 98 -7.09 -9.81 -1.34
N LEU A 99 -7.41 -8.91 -2.28
CA LEU A 99 -8.79 -8.52 -2.51
C LEU A 99 -9.55 -9.71 -3.12
N ALA A 100 -10.78 -9.94 -2.65
CA ALA A 100 -11.66 -10.91 -3.29
C ALA A 100 -11.91 -10.46 -4.73
N SER A 101 -11.38 -11.20 -5.69
CA SER A 101 -11.63 -10.95 -7.11
C SER A 101 -12.98 -11.59 -7.48
N PRO A 102 -13.89 -10.86 -8.15
CA PRO A 102 -15.08 -11.46 -8.71
C PRO A 102 -14.70 -12.62 -9.63
N THR A 103 -15.44 -13.73 -9.57
CA THR A 103 -15.23 -14.86 -10.47
C THR A 103 -15.78 -14.60 -11.86
N ALA A 104 -16.83 -13.79 -11.95
CA ALA A 104 -17.40 -13.33 -13.21
C ALA A 104 -16.52 -12.22 -13.82
N ASP A 105 -16.40 -12.23 -15.14
CA ASP A 105 -15.85 -11.10 -15.87
C ASP A 105 -16.64 -9.83 -15.53
N PRO A 106 -15.99 -8.71 -15.14
CA PRO A 106 -16.68 -7.50 -14.72
C PRO A 106 -17.62 -6.93 -15.79
N ALA A 107 -17.25 -6.99 -17.07
CA ALA A 107 -18.10 -6.48 -18.14
C ALA A 107 -19.35 -7.34 -18.28
N ALA A 108 -19.22 -8.67 -18.20
CA ALA A 108 -20.36 -9.58 -18.20
C ALA A 108 -21.28 -9.38 -16.98
N ALA A 109 -20.72 -9.18 -15.79
CA ALA A 109 -21.52 -8.95 -14.58
C ALA A 109 -22.28 -7.61 -14.64
N ILE A 110 -21.64 -6.54 -15.13
CA ILE A 110 -22.29 -5.24 -15.34
C ILE A 110 -23.39 -5.37 -16.41
N ALA A 111 -23.09 -6.07 -17.52
CA ALA A 111 -24.05 -6.32 -18.58
C ALA A 111 -25.32 -7.00 -18.04
N GLU A 112 -25.15 -8.08 -17.29
CA GLU A 112 -26.27 -8.80 -16.67
C GLU A 112 -27.10 -7.89 -15.76
N HIS A 113 -26.45 -7.04 -14.94
CA HIS A 113 -27.15 -6.14 -14.04
C HIS A 113 -27.94 -5.05 -14.77
N VAL A 114 -27.32 -4.37 -15.75
CA VAL A 114 -27.94 -3.26 -16.50
C VAL A 114 -29.08 -3.76 -17.38
N TRP A 115 -28.90 -4.90 -18.05
CA TRP A 115 -29.92 -5.43 -18.97
C TRP A 115 -31.01 -6.26 -18.29
N LYS A 116 -30.82 -6.73 -17.04
CA LYS A 116 -31.91 -7.32 -16.23
C LYS A 116 -32.99 -6.31 -15.81
N GLU A 117 -32.63 -5.04 -15.59
CA GLU A 117 -33.60 -4.00 -15.22
C GLU A 117 -34.43 -3.49 -16.41
N SER A 118 -34.06 -3.85 -17.64
CA SER A 118 -34.70 -3.39 -18.87
C SER A 118 -35.73 -4.38 -19.44
N ALA A 119 -35.95 -5.53 -18.79
CA ALA A 119 -36.86 -6.59 -19.21
C ALA A 119 -37.96 -6.83 -18.16
#